data_AF-A0A1Z9XGZ2-F1
#
_entry.id   AF-A0A1Z9XGZ2-F1
#
_cell.length_a   1.000
_cell.length_b   1.000
_cell.length_c   1.000
_cell.angle_alpha   90.00
_cell.angle_beta   90.00
_cell.angle_gamma   90.00
#
_symmetry.space_group_name_H-M   'P 1'
#
loop_
_entity.id
_entity.type
_entity.pdbx_description
1 polymer ?
#
loop_
_entity_poly.entity_id
_entity_poly.type
_entity_poly.pdbx_seq_one_letter_code
_entity_poly.pdbx_strand_id
1 'polypeptide(L)'
;QAMFKNMAGSLVKHEVIKTTLPKAKELRRVIEPLITMAKEDSVANRRLAFARTGDKEVVGKLFNELGPRYEARPGGYTRILKCGFRAGDNAPMAYVELVDRPVVEAEEEVVEATEE
;
A
#
# COMPACT_ATOMS: atom_id res chain seq x y z
N GLN A 1 6.96 10.56 -12.74
CA GLN A 1 7.35 9.67 -11.62
C GLN A 1 6.75 10.06 -10.27
N ALA A 2 6.50 11.35 -9.98
CA ALA A 2 5.98 11.81 -8.68
C ALA A 2 4.65 11.15 -8.24
N MET A 3 3.73 10.86 -9.16
CA MET A 3 2.43 10.26 -8.81
C MET A 3 2.57 8.88 -8.15
N PHE A 4 3.36 7.97 -8.73
CA PHE A 4 3.54 6.62 -8.19
C PHE A 4 4.38 6.61 -6.91
N LYS A 5 5.31 7.56 -6.76
CA LYS A 5 6.03 7.79 -5.52
C LYS A 5 5.07 8.10 -4.37
N ASN A 6 4.14 9.04 -4.59
CA ASN A 6 3.14 9.39 -3.58
C ASN A 6 2.18 8.22 -3.30
N MET A 7 1.69 7.53 -4.34
CA MET A 7 0.82 6.37 -4.17
C MET A 7 1.48 5.21 -3.40
N ALA A 8 2.77 4.93 -3.67
CA ALA A 8 3.51 3.91 -2.93
C ALA A 8 3.67 4.30 -1.46
N GLY A 9 3.98 5.57 -1.18
CA GLY A 9 4.01 6.10 0.19
C GLY A 9 2.66 5.95 0.89
N SER A 10 1.57 6.36 0.25
CA SER A 10 0.21 6.22 0.80
C SER A 10 -0.17 4.75 1.04
N LEU A 11 0.19 3.83 0.14
CA LEU A 11 -0.07 2.41 0.31
C LEU A 11 0.71 1.83 1.50
N VAL A 12 1.96 2.22 1.72
CA VAL A 12 2.71 1.78 2.91
C VAL A 12 2.07 2.32 4.19
N LYS A 13 1.68 3.60 4.21
CA LYS A 13 1.09 4.23 5.40
C LYS A 13 -0.24 3.59 5.79
N HIS A 14 -1.17 3.51 4.84
CA HIS A 14 -2.56 3.09 5.11
C HIS A 14 -2.85 1.61 4.84
N GLU A 15 -1.91 0.90 4.19
CA GLU A 15 -2.01 -0.51 3.79
C GLU A 15 -3.14 -0.87 2.81
N VAL A 16 -4.07 0.05 2.55
CA VAL A 16 -5.14 -0.03 1.56
C VAL A 16 -5.32 1.33 0.91
N ILE A 17 -5.43 1.36 -0.41
CA ILE A 17 -5.82 2.56 -1.18
C ILE A 17 -6.86 2.22 -2.23
N LYS A 18 -7.72 3.19 -2.56
CA LYS A 18 -8.65 3.10 -3.70
C LYS A 18 -8.11 3.93 -4.86
N THR A 19 -7.98 3.33 -6.04
CA THR A 19 -7.48 4.03 -7.23
C THR A 19 -8.08 3.44 -8.51
N THR A 20 -7.69 3.93 -9.68
CA THR A 20 -8.14 3.34 -10.95
C THR A 20 -7.40 2.05 -11.25
N LEU A 21 -8.07 1.11 -11.92
CA LEU A 21 -7.51 -0.20 -12.25
C LEU A 21 -6.16 -0.13 -13.01
N PRO A 22 -5.96 0.77 -14.01
CA PRO A 22 -4.66 0.88 -14.67
C PRO A 22 -3.55 1.36 -13.71
N LYS A 23 -3.86 2.33 -12.85
CA LYS A 23 -2.90 2.85 -11.85
C LYS A 23 -2.57 1.80 -10.80
N ALA A 24 -3.55 1.02 -10.37
CA ALA A 24 -3.36 -0.10 -9.44
C ALA A 24 -2.42 -1.17 -10.02
N LYS A 25 -2.62 -1.56 -11.28
CA LYS A 25 -1.75 -2.54 -11.95
C LYS A 25 -0.31 -2.02 -12.07
N GLU A 26 -0.15 -0.75 -12.42
CA GLU A 26 1.18 -0.15 -12.57
C GLU A 26 1.90 0.03 -11.22
N LEU A 27 1.15 0.36 -10.16
CA LEU A 27 1.70 0.53 -8.81
C LEU A 27 2.51 -0.69 -8.34
N ARG A 28 2.11 -1.90 -8.74
CA ARG A 28 2.82 -3.16 -8.42
C ARG A 28 4.31 -3.10 -8.77
N ARG A 29 4.64 -2.51 -9.93
CA ARG A 29 6.03 -2.39 -10.41
C ARG A 29 6.89 -1.50 -9.51
N VAL A 30 6.26 -0.61 -8.76
CA VAL A 30 6.95 0.35 -7.88
C VAL A 30 7.00 -0.17 -6.44
N ILE A 31 5.90 -0.68 -5.91
CA ILE A 31 5.81 -1.08 -4.50
C ILE A 31 6.44 -2.45 -4.22
N GLU A 32 6.29 -3.44 -5.10
CA GLU A 32 6.82 -4.79 -4.82
C GLU A 32 8.35 -4.78 -4.64
N PRO A 33 9.14 -4.09 -5.49
CA PRO A 33 10.58 -3.98 -5.28
C PRO A 33 10.98 -3.21 -4.01
N LEU A 34 10.15 -2.26 -3.55
CA LEU A 34 10.40 -1.54 -2.29
C LEU A 34 10.24 -2.47 -1.09
N ILE A 35 9.22 -3.33 -1.09
CA ILE A 35 9.01 -4.32 -0.03
C ILE A 35 10.11 -5.39 -0.06
N THR A 36 10.50 -5.87 -1.25
CA THR A 36 11.63 -6.81 -1.37
C THR A 36 12.92 -6.23 -0.80
N MET A 37 13.22 -4.97 -1.08
CA MET A 37 14.39 -4.28 -0.52
C MET A 37 14.31 -4.11 1.00
N ALA A 38 13.11 -4.04 1.56
CA ALA A 38 12.89 -3.84 2.98
C ALA A 38 13.11 -5.11 3.83
N LYS A 39 13.18 -6.29 3.20
CA LYS A 39 13.52 -7.55 3.88
C LYS A 39 14.93 -7.55 4.44
N GLU A 40 15.87 -7.05 3.65
CA GLU A 40 17.26 -6.90 4.07
C GLU A 40 17.51 -5.50 4.62
N ASP A 41 17.56 -5.38 5.95
CA ASP A 41 17.86 -4.10 6.58
C ASP A 41 19.35 -3.74 6.43
N SER A 42 19.63 -2.75 5.59
CA SER A 42 20.96 -2.15 5.46
C SER A 42 20.85 -0.64 5.29
N VAL A 43 21.90 0.08 5.70
CA VAL A 43 21.97 1.54 5.54
C VAL A 43 21.87 1.93 4.06
N ALA A 44 22.44 1.13 3.15
CA ALA A 44 22.34 1.34 1.72
C ALA A 44 20.89 1.21 1.21
N ASN A 45 20.19 0.15 1.64
CA ASN A 45 18.79 -0.08 1.27
C ASN A 45 17.87 1.01 1.82
N ARG A 46 18.06 1.43 3.08
CA ARG A 46 17.29 2.55 3.66
C ARG A 46 17.49 3.85 2.90
N ARG A 47 18.73 4.17 2.47
CA ARG A 47 19.03 5.35 1.64
C ARG A 47 18.37 5.27 0.26
N LEU A 48 18.41 4.10 -0.37
CA LEU A 48 17.80 3.88 -1.69
C LEU A 48 16.26 3.96 -1.62
N ALA A 49 15.66 3.37 -0.58
CA ALA A 49 14.24 3.50 -0.31
C ALA A 49 13.85 4.96 -0.11
N PHE A 50 14.61 5.72 0.70
CA PHE A 50 14.37 7.15 0.91
C PHE A 50 14.49 7.98 -0.38
N ALA A 51 15.46 7.69 -1.26
CA ALA A 51 15.56 8.36 -2.55
C ALA A 51 14.29 8.14 -3.41
N ARG A 52 13.70 6.94 -3.33
CA ARG A 52 12.50 6.56 -4.08
C ARG A 52 11.21 7.09 -3.46
N THR A 53 11.05 7.08 -2.13
CA THR A 53 9.81 7.46 -1.41
C THR A 53 9.80 8.91 -0.92
N GLY A 54 10.96 9.47 -0.57
CA GLY A 54 11.12 10.84 -0.09
C GLY A 54 10.56 11.10 1.31
N ASP A 55 10.16 10.06 2.03
CA ASP A 55 9.48 10.16 3.32
C ASP A 55 10.13 9.20 4.33
N LYS A 56 10.53 9.73 5.48
CA LYS A 56 11.21 8.98 6.55
C LYS A 56 10.27 8.02 7.27
N GLU A 57 8.99 8.38 7.44
CA GLU A 57 8.00 7.53 8.10
C GLU A 57 7.73 6.28 7.27
N VAL A 58 7.58 6.47 5.96
CA VAL A 58 7.39 5.37 5.01
C VAL A 58 8.57 4.39 5.05
N VAL A 59 9.79 4.92 5.10
CA VAL A 59 11.00 4.09 5.23
C VAL A 59 11.03 3.38 6.59
N GLY A 60 10.67 4.05 7.67
CA GLY A 60 10.56 3.43 9.00
C GLY A 60 9.61 2.22 8.97
N LYS A 61 8.39 2.43 8.47
CA LYS A 61 7.38 1.36 8.39
C LYS A 61 7.78 0.22 7.45
N LEU A 62 8.41 0.53 6.31
CA LEU A 62 8.89 -0.49 5.37
C LEU A 62 9.84 -1.49 6.03
N PHE A 63 10.89 -1.00 6.70
CA PHE A 63 11.94 -1.87 7.24
C PHE A 63 11.59 -2.45 8.62
N ASN A 64 10.82 -1.73 9.43
CA ASN A 64 10.53 -2.18 10.80
C ASN A 64 9.30 -3.12 10.86
N GLU A 65 8.33 -2.94 9.97
CA GLU A 65 7.07 -3.71 10.00
C GLU A 65 6.91 -4.60 8.77
N LEU A 66 6.98 -4.02 7.56
CA LEU A 66 6.65 -4.75 6.34
C LEU A 66 7.74 -5.75 5.90
N GLY A 67 9.00 -5.43 6.10
CA GLY A 67 10.14 -6.32 5.82
C GLY A 67 10.00 -7.64 6.58
N PRO A 68 10.00 -7.61 7.93
CA PRO A 68 9.81 -8.80 8.76
C PRO A 68 8.52 -9.56 8.46
N ARG A 69 7.41 -8.84 8.19
CA ARG A 69 6.11 -9.44 7.85
C ARG A 69 6.18 -10.34 6.62
N TYR A 70 6.94 -9.94 5.61
CA TYR A 70 6.97 -10.62 4.32
C TYR A 70 8.23 -11.46 4.10
N GLU A 71 9.06 -11.67 5.12
CA GLU A 71 10.35 -12.35 5.01
C GLU A 71 10.22 -13.69 4.26
N ALA A 72 9.29 -14.54 4.72
CA ALA A 72 9.03 -15.87 4.16
C ALA A 72 8.31 -15.88 2.79
N ARG A 73 7.75 -14.74 2.33
CA ARG A 73 6.92 -14.68 1.12
C ARG A 73 7.75 -14.32 -0.12
N PRO A 74 7.90 -15.20 -1.13
CA PRO A 74 8.67 -14.90 -2.34
C PRO A 74 7.86 -14.07 -3.35
N GLY A 75 7.53 -12.81 -3.01
CA GLY A 75 6.82 -11.88 -3.90
C GLY A 75 5.29 -11.90 -3.78
N GLY A 76 4.62 -11.03 -4.54
CA GLY A 76 3.16 -10.93 -4.51
C GLY A 76 2.61 -10.34 -3.20
N TYR A 77 3.19 -9.22 -2.75
CA TYR A 77 2.82 -8.55 -1.50
C TYR A 77 1.56 -7.68 -1.59
N THR A 78 1.02 -7.49 -2.80
CA THR A 78 -0.16 -6.66 -3.05
C THR A 78 -1.28 -7.47 -3.66
N ARG A 79 -2.52 -7.14 -3.28
CA ARG A 79 -3.75 -7.65 -3.89
C ARG A 79 -4.53 -6.51 -4.52
N ILE A 80 -5.07 -6.74 -5.71
CA ILE A 80 -5.90 -5.77 -6.44
C ILE A 80 -7.31 -6.35 -6.54
N LEU A 81 -8.29 -5.66 -5.95
CA LEU A 81 -9.71 -6.01 -5.97
C LEU A 81 -10.46 -4.98 -6.80
N LYS A 82 -11.15 -5.40 -7.86
CA LYS A 82 -11.97 -4.49 -8.69
C LYS A 82 -13.19 -4.04 -7.88
N CYS A 83 -13.52 -2.75 -7.91
CA CYS A 83 -14.63 -2.19 -7.13
C CYS A 83 -15.61 -1.35 -7.96
N GLY A 84 -15.89 -1.81 -9.19
CA GLY A 84 -16.83 -1.16 -10.10
C GLY A 84 -16.23 0.03 -10.83
N PHE A 85 -17.08 0.97 -11.22
CA PHE A 85 -16.72 2.16 -11.99
C PHE A 85 -17.00 3.42 -11.18
N ARG A 86 -16.19 4.46 -11.40
CA ARG A 86 -16.40 5.75 -10.76
C ARG A 86 -17.56 6.50 -11.42
N ALA A 87 -18.41 7.11 -10.59
CA ALA A 87 -19.49 7.98 -11.07
C ALA A 87 -18.91 9.20 -11.80
N GLY A 88 -19.50 9.54 -12.95
CA GLY A 88 -19.11 10.69 -13.78
C GLY A 88 -18.23 10.32 -14.97
N ASP A 89 -17.06 9.72 -14.74
CA ASP A 89 -16.10 9.39 -15.81
C ASP A 89 -16.12 7.90 -16.23
N ASN A 90 -16.93 7.08 -15.56
CA ASN A 90 -17.01 5.62 -15.74
C ASN A 90 -15.62 4.94 -15.72
N ALA A 91 -14.65 5.49 -14.97
CA ALA A 91 -13.32 4.93 -14.90
C ALA A 91 -13.34 3.64 -14.04
N PRO A 92 -12.73 2.53 -14.49
CA PRO A 92 -12.69 1.30 -13.69
C PRO A 92 -11.84 1.51 -12.43
N MET A 93 -12.41 1.20 -11.27
CA MET A 93 -11.82 1.38 -9.95
C MET A 93 -11.34 0.05 -9.37
N ALA A 94 -10.33 0.13 -8.51
CA ALA A 94 -9.83 -0.99 -7.75
C ALA A 94 -9.32 -0.55 -6.36
N TYR A 95 -9.49 -1.42 -5.38
CA TYR A 95 -8.74 -1.38 -4.13
C TYR A 95 -7.40 -2.08 -4.32
N VAL A 96 -6.34 -1.47 -3.82
CA VAL A 96 -5.01 -2.08 -3.70
C VAL A 96 -4.71 -2.22 -2.23
N GLU A 97 -4.45 -3.44 -1.79
CA GLU A 97 -4.16 -3.77 -0.40
C GLU A 97 -2.87 -4.55 -0.27
N LEU A 98 -2.22 -4.39 0.89
CA LEU A 98 -1.16 -5.28 1.34
C LEU A 98 -1.75 -6.61 1.80
N VAL A 99 -1.04 -7.71 1.59
CA VAL A 99 -1.47 -9.05 1.99
C VAL A 99 -1.18 -9.28 3.48
N ASP A 100 -1.87 -10.24 4.12
CA ASP A 100 -1.62 -10.62 5.52
C ASP A 100 -1.76 -9.48 6.54
N ARG A 101 -2.56 -8.42 6.24
CA ARG A 101 -2.84 -7.32 7.17
C ARG A 101 -3.45 -7.87 8.46
N PRO A 102 -3.16 -7.28 9.62
CA PRO A 102 -3.84 -7.69 10.83
C PRO A 102 -5.30 -7.27 10.66
N VAL A 103 -6.24 -8.18 10.93
CA VAL A 103 -7.64 -7.78 11.03
C VAL A 103 -7.73 -6.97 12.31
N VAL A 104 -7.67 -5.66 12.18
CA VAL A 104 -8.09 -4.78 13.27
C VAL A 104 -9.59 -4.96 13.32
N GLU A 105 -10.08 -5.65 14.35
CA GLU A 105 -11.50 -5.67 14.70
C GLU A 105 -11.88 -4.22 15.00
N ALA A 106 -12.30 -3.50 13.96
CA ALA A 106 -12.87 -2.18 14.11
C ALA A 106 -14.27 -2.40 14.68
N GLU A 107 -14.44 -2.00 15.92
CA GLU A 107 -15.70 -1.96 16.65
C GLU A 107 -16.81 -1.33 15.76
N GLU A 108 -17.95 -2.01 15.72
CA GLU A 108 -19.20 -1.58 15.10
C GLU A 108 -19.79 -0.38 15.85
N GLU A 109 -19.24 0.83 15.74
CA GLU A 109 -19.89 2.03 16.29
C GLU A 109 -19.86 3.20 15.30
N VAL A 110 -20.69 3.16 14.24
CA VAL A 110 -21.14 4.42 13.60
C VAL A 110 -22.48 4.38 12.86
N VAL A 111 -23.27 3.30 12.90
CA VAL A 111 -24.53 3.24 12.10
C VAL A 111 -25.79 3.60 12.90
N GLU A 112 -25.71 3.82 14.21
CA GLU A 112 -26.91 4.00 15.07
C GLU A 112 -27.30 5.47 15.36
N ALA A 113 -26.91 6.45 14.53
CA ALA A 113 -27.18 7.89 14.79
C ALA A 113 -28.06 8.59 13.74
N THR A 114 -28.80 7.87 12.91
CA THR A 114 -29.76 8.47 11.96
C THR A 114 -31.15 7.84 12.06
N GLU A 115 -31.69 7.72 13.27
CA GLU A 115 -33.14 7.62 13.50
C GLU A 115 -33.50 8.27 14.85
N GLU A 116 -33.53 9.60 14.91
CA GLU A 116 -34.45 10.38 15.76
C GLU A 116 -34.87 11.67 15.05
#